data_AF-A0A0L0CZ35-F1
#
_entry.id   AF-A0A0L0CZ35-F1
#
_cell.length_a   1.000
_cell.length_b   1.000
_cell.length_c   1.000
_cell.angle_alpha   90.00
_cell.angle_beta   90.00
_cell.angle_gamma   90.00
#
_symmetry.space_group_name_H-M   'P 1'
#
loop_
_entity.id
_entity.type
_entity.pdbx_description
1 polymer ?
#
loop_
_entity_poly.entity_id
_entity_poly.type
_entity_poly.pdbx_seq_one_letter_code
_entity_poly.pdbx_strand_id
1 'polypeptide(L)'
;MVDRMHCFDKSFFDLLCDIILKKYCTFHINNLCIALLCFSRIYCLHKATKFIHKTRDIKRKEFININTNKNTNINTNINTNKNTNKKGDDYLEKNISMCRYDIPLSLKKLIKYTEKKLLSNTNIDFYNLCYFMESITLLKIQNKKLYQLALNETLNNIRQKIYNEQDTKLLGKILWCLSYYHKTEFIFSFYLIHFMLQNMIYKHIIPENFISIYLYFIQSRVYNPILFHNIAQVILSKITLNDYFTHNKNKHANITNIKLNVISELYATMSWAYAFVYNETLNKEETYILNKKEKNEVTNYPLKKREKKISYTENINEDHILFKTKSYNDDDIMYNDLNFIQKIYSYIFNEIKILEKNNNLSFLLLVRFLWGISLTNLISEPIINFINLYNWNDVNTKEQNDMHLHMLFTFWLRIKYDHSNLHLSNSFIQLKDEIFLLLQKREFKRNMNKNDHISDFHVQICQILDDLNIRYHNEYITKDLLSVDIKLERKCCEQKLAIEIDGPSHHFLVLNEMQKADPQRIKKTYIKCGTTIFKHWLLQKSGWSIINVTSFEWNKINKDEKKKHIIKKLKEHGIVV
;
A
#
# COMPACT_ATOMS: atom_id res chain seq x y z
N MET A 1 15.28 26.53 -2.04
CA MET A 1 14.06 27.16 -2.62
C MET A 1 12.81 26.68 -1.87
N VAL A 2 12.74 26.87 -0.55
CA VAL A 2 11.57 26.47 0.25
C VAL A 2 10.86 27.70 0.86
N ASP A 3 11.53 28.86 0.95
CA ASP A 3 10.99 30.05 1.63
C ASP A 3 10.26 31.08 0.75
N ARG A 4 9.75 30.72 -0.44
CA ARG A 4 8.97 31.67 -1.28
C ARG A 4 7.64 31.13 -1.78
N MET A 5 6.99 30.23 -1.01
CA MET A 5 5.70 29.65 -1.39
C MET A 5 4.48 30.47 -0.94
N HIS A 6 4.67 31.51 -0.12
CA HIS A 6 3.56 32.37 0.34
C HIS A 6 3.01 33.33 -0.74
N CYS A 7 3.65 33.43 -1.91
CA CYS A 7 3.27 34.36 -2.98
C CYS A 7 2.45 33.75 -4.14
N PHE A 8 2.12 32.45 -4.10
CA PHE A 8 1.28 31.84 -5.13
C PHE A 8 -0.17 31.85 -4.70
N ASP A 9 -0.86 32.96 -4.98
CA ASP A 9 -2.32 32.94 -4.97
C ASP A 9 -2.85 32.16 -6.19
N LYS A 10 -4.13 31.76 -6.13
CA LYS A 10 -4.75 30.97 -7.20
C LYS A 10 -4.69 31.69 -8.55
N SER A 11 -4.82 33.02 -8.55
CA SER A 11 -4.83 33.86 -9.75
C SER A 11 -3.48 33.85 -10.47
N PHE A 12 -2.38 33.92 -9.72
CA PHE A 12 -1.03 33.82 -10.26
C PHE A 12 -0.72 32.42 -10.79
N PHE A 13 -1.17 31.37 -10.08
CA PHE A 13 -1.06 29.99 -10.56
C PHE A 13 -1.85 29.76 -11.87
N ASP A 14 -3.07 30.28 -11.95
CA ASP A 14 -3.92 30.21 -13.14
C ASP A 14 -3.29 30.97 -14.32
N LEU A 15 -2.74 32.17 -14.07
CA LEU A 15 -2.03 32.96 -15.07
C LEU A 15 -0.84 32.20 -15.66
N LEU A 16 -0.03 31.53 -14.83
CA LEU A 16 1.11 30.75 -15.29
C LEU A 16 0.68 29.57 -16.16
N CYS A 17 -0.38 28.85 -15.77
CA CYS A 17 -0.96 27.79 -16.58
C CYS A 17 -1.43 28.33 -17.94
N ASP A 18 -2.11 29.48 -17.97
CA ASP A 18 -2.60 30.10 -19.18
C ASP A 18 -1.48 30.60 -20.10
N ILE A 19 -0.39 31.13 -19.55
CA ILE A 19 0.80 31.54 -20.32
C ILE A 19 1.45 30.32 -20.99
N ILE A 20 1.59 29.21 -20.28
CA ILE A 20 2.13 27.97 -20.87
C ILE A 20 1.19 27.44 -21.96
N LEU A 21 -0.13 27.47 -21.73
CA LEU A 21 -1.12 27.04 -22.71
C LEU A 21 -1.07 27.90 -23.99
N LYS A 22 -0.92 29.22 -23.87
CA LYS A 22 -0.75 30.12 -25.02
C LYS A 22 0.49 29.80 -25.86
N LYS A 23 1.53 29.26 -25.23
CA LYS A 23 2.80 28.88 -25.89
C LYS A 23 2.91 27.37 -26.16
N TYR A 24 1.86 26.59 -25.95
CA TYR A 24 1.91 25.12 -26.01
C TYR A 24 2.47 24.56 -27.33
N CYS A 25 2.14 25.18 -28.46
CA CYS A 25 2.63 24.74 -29.78
C CYS A 25 4.16 24.82 -29.87
N THR A 26 4.78 25.84 -29.26
CA THR A 26 6.23 26.09 -29.35
C THR A 26 7.04 25.38 -28.25
N PHE A 27 6.41 24.96 -27.15
CA PHE A 27 7.12 24.26 -26.08
C PHE A 27 7.48 22.82 -26.46
N HIS A 28 8.73 22.42 -26.24
CA HIS A 28 9.12 21.01 -26.34
C HIS A 28 8.38 20.16 -25.29
N ILE A 29 8.06 18.90 -25.61
CA ILE A 29 7.30 18.01 -24.72
C ILE A 29 7.99 17.82 -23.36
N ASN A 30 9.32 17.71 -23.32
CA ASN A 30 10.09 17.60 -22.07
C ASN A 30 9.80 18.78 -21.13
N ASN A 31 9.79 20.00 -21.66
CA ASN A 31 9.54 21.20 -20.86
C ASN A 31 8.11 21.23 -20.34
N LEU A 32 7.13 20.74 -21.11
CA LEU A 32 5.74 20.63 -20.68
C LEU A 32 5.57 19.60 -19.56
N CYS A 33 6.20 18.43 -19.66
CA CYS A 33 6.14 17.40 -18.62
C CYS A 33 6.81 17.88 -17.32
N ILE A 34 7.94 18.57 -17.41
CA ILE A 34 8.63 19.15 -16.24
C ILE A 34 7.78 20.27 -15.60
N ALA A 35 7.26 21.20 -16.40
CA ALA A 35 6.43 22.29 -15.90
C ALA A 35 5.16 21.78 -15.22
N LEU A 36 4.50 20.78 -15.84
CA LEU A 36 3.30 20.16 -15.28
C LEU A 36 3.59 19.50 -13.93
N LEU A 37 4.73 18.83 -13.79
CA LEU A 37 5.14 18.22 -12.52
C LEU A 37 5.33 19.27 -11.43
N CYS A 38 6.04 20.36 -11.75
CA CYS A 38 6.24 21.47 -10.82
C CYS A 38 4.91 22.05 -10.34
N PHE A 39 3.97 22.29 -11.27
CA PHE A 39 2.65 22.84 -10.94
C PHE A 39 1.82 21.87 -10.10
N SER A 40 1.89 20.57 -10.40
CA SER A 40 1.20 19.53 -9.62
C SER A 40 1.73 19.48 -8.18
N ARG A 41 3.05 19.57 -7.98
CA ARG A 41 3.66 19.61 -6.65
C ARG A 41 3.29 20.87 -5.87
N ILE A 42 3.36 22.03 -6.51
CA ILE A 42 2.96 23.33 -5.90
C ILE A 42 1.50 23.25 -5.44
N TYR A 43 0.59 22.78 -6.30
CA TYR A 43 -0.82 22.63 -5.95
C TYR A 43 -1.03 21.73 -4.72
N CYS A 44 -0.36 20.57 -4.67
CA CYS A 44 -0.47 19.65 -3.53
C CYS A 44 0.02 20.28 -2.21
N LEU A 45 1.09 21.07 -2.25
CA LEU A 45 1.61 21.75 -1.07
C LEU A 45 0.68 22.89 -0.59
N HIS A 46 0.09 23.68 -1.50
CA HIS A 46 -0.90 24.72 -1.13
C HIS A 46 -2.19 24.15 -0.54
N LYS A 47 -2.58 22.93 -0.93
CA LYS A 47 -3.73 22.27 -0.31
C LYS A 47 -3.43 21.83 1.12
N ALA A 48 -2.20 21.38 1.39
CA ALA A 48 -1.78 20.95 2.72
C ALA A 48 -1.80 22.11 3.74
N THR A 49 -1.51 23.35 3.31
CA THR A 49 -1.51 24.53 4.20
C THR A 49 -2.88 25.11 4.52
N LYS A 50 -3.96 24.64 3.87
CA LYS A 50 -5.36 25.07 4.15
C LYS A 50 -6.11 24.17 5.13
N PHE A 51 -5.43 23.36 5.92
CA PHE A 51 -6.00 22.75 7.14
C PHE A 51 -5.97 23.75 8.31
N ILE A 52 -6.70 24.85 8.16
CA ILE A 52 -7.33 25.54 9.28
C ILE A 52 -8.81 25.53 8.94
N HIS A 53 -9.60 24.86 9.77
CA HIS A 53 -11.05 24.75 9.64
C HIS A 53 -11.67 26.14 9.37
N LYS A 54 -12.02 26.43 8.11
CA LYS A 54 -13.14 27.33 7.84
C LYS A 54 -14.39 26.47 7.88
N THR A 55 -15.11 26.62 8.98
CA THR A 55 -16.53 26.30 9.14
C THR A 55 -17.25 26.50 7.82
N ARG A 56 -17.90 25.43 7.34
CA ARG A 56 -18.82 25.49 6.22
C ARG A 56 -20.03 26.31 6.65
N ASP A 57 -20.12 27.55 6.18
CA ASP A 57 -21.40 28.23 6.08
C ASP A 57 -22.22 27.53 5.00
N ILE A 58 -23.14 26.70 5.47
CA ILE A 58 -24.24 26.19 4.66
C ILE A 58 -25.19 27.38 4.44
N LYS A 59 -25.13 28.00 3.26
CA LYS A 59 -26.27 28.72 2.70
C LYS A 59 -26.73 28.01 1.43
N ARG A 60 -27.66 27.09 1.65
CA ARG A 60 -28.56 26.51 0.65
C ARG A 60 -29.71 27.52 0.49
N LYS A 61 -29.74 28.27 -0.62
CA LYS A 61 -30.92 28.97 -1.15
C LYS A 61 -30.75 29.07 -2.66
N GLU A 62 -31.51 28.24 -3.38
CA GLU A 62 -32.67 28.67 -4.17
C GLU A 62 -32.27 29.17 -5.57
N PHE A 63 -32.45 28.30 -6.56
CA PHE A 63 -32.88 28.74 -7.87
C PHE A 63 -34.07 27.85 -8.27
N ILE A 64 -35.25 28.30 -7.82
CA ILE A 64 -36.56 27.93 -8.35
C ILE A 64 -36.88 28.95 -9.45
N ASN A 65 -37.34 28.43 -10.59
CA ASN A 65 -38.21 29.04 -11.60
C ASN A 65 -38.56 30.54 -11.48
N ILE A 66 -38.26 31.29 -12.54
CA ILE A 66 -39.16 32.32 -13.07
C ILE A 66 -39.29 32.13 -14.58
N ASN A 67 -40.49 31.74 -15.01
CA ASN A 67 -40.98 31.92 -16.37
C ASN A 67 -41.23 33.42 -16.63
N THR A 68 -40.92 33.90 -17.83
CA THR A 68 -41.82 34.77 -18.61
C THR A 68 -41.36 34.87 -20.07
N ASN A 69 -42.13 34.22 -20.94
CA ASN A 69 -42.48 34.55 -22.33
C ASN A 69 -41.41 35.07 -23.32
N LYS A 70 -41.08 34.22 -24.31
CA LYS A 70 -41.43 34.49 -25.72
C LYS A 70 -41.36 33.23 -26.58
N ASN A 71 -42.52 32.92 -27.17
CA ASN A 71 -42.83 32.02 -28.29
C ASN A 71 -41.65 31.55 -29.15
N THR A 72 -41.55 30.24 -29.36
CA THR A 72 -41.88 29.61 -30.65
C THR A 72 -42.06 28.10 -30.48
N ASN A 73 -43.18 27.60 -31.00
CA ASN A 73 -43.57 26.20 -31.17
C ASN A 73 -42.45 25.34 -31.78
N ILE A 74 -42.37 24.07 -31.36
CA ILE A 74 -42.46 22.87 -32.23
C ILE A 74 -42.44 21.60 -31.35
N ASN A 75 -43.61 20.96 -31.28
CA ASN A 75 -43.96 19.54 -31.22
C ASN A 75 -42.98 18.46 -30.67
N THR A 76 -43.42 17.83 -29.59
CA THR A 76 -43.63 16.37 -29.38
C THR A 76 -42.81 15.37 -30.20
N ASN A 77 -42.09 14.46 -29.51
CA ASN A 77 -42.52 13.05 -29.47
C ASN A 77 -41.77 12.18 -28.46
N ILE A 78 -42.57 11.43 -27.72
CA ILE A 78 -42.24 10.24 -26.93
C ILE A 78 -41.97 9.10 -27.92
N ASN A 79 -40.91 8.29 -27.71
CA ASN A 79 -41.02 6.82 -27.75
C ASN A 79 -39.71 6.06 -27.44
N THR A 80 -39.78 5.31 -26.34
CA THR A 80 -39.52 3.87 -26.21
C THR A 80 -38.22 3.23 -26.73
N ASN A 81 -37.51 2.61 -25.78
CA ASN A 81 -36.91 1.28 -25.81
C ASN A 81 -36.09 0.87 -27.05
N LYS A 82 -34.78 0.69 -26.84
CA LYS A 82 -34.09 -0.52 -27.32
C LYS A 82 -32.95 -0.92 -26.39
N ASN A 83 -33.25 -1.94 -25.59
CA ASN A 83 -32.28 -2.84 -25.00
C ASN A 83 -31.33 -3.37 -26.09
N THR A 84 -30.03 -3.18 -25.91
CA THR A 84 -29.02 -4.09 -26.44
C THR A 84 -27.95 -4.33 -25.38
N ASN A 85 -28.07 -5.47 -24.72
CA ASN A 85 -27.02 -6.30 -24.12
C ASN A 85 -25.58 -5.83 -24.37
N LYS A 86 -24.88 -5.43 -23.30
CA LYS A 86 -23.45 -5.71 -23.12
C LYS A 86 -23.16 -5.96 -21.64
N LYS A 87 -22.76 -7.20 -21.38
CA LYS A 87 -21.99 -7.77 -20.26
C LYS A 87 -21.18 -6.68 -19.52
N GLY A 88 -21.28 -6.55 -18.20
CA GLY A 88 -20.50 -7.39 -17.28
C GLY A 88 -19.03 -6.94 -17.30
N ASP A 89 -18.55 -6.35 -16.20
CA ASP A 89 -17.18 -5.86 -15.93
C ASP A 89 -16.73 -4.54 -16.58
N ASP A 90 -16.78 -3.42 -15.83
CA ASP A 90 -15.83 -2.30 -16.00
C ASP A 90 -15.91 -1.28 -14.82
N TYR A 91 -15.36 -1.59 -13.63
CA TYR A 91 -15.25 -0.66 -12.48
C TYR A 91 -14.17 0.43 -12.65
N LEU A 92 -14.03 0.95 -13.86
CA LEU A 92 -13.00 1.91 -14.14
C LEU A 92 -13.56 2.90 -15.17
N GLU A 93 -13.99 4.04 -14.62
CA GLU A 93 -14.62 5.13 -15.35
C GLU A 93 -13.67 5.78 -16.36
N LYS A 94 -14.22 6.14 -17.52
CA LYS A 94 -13.48 6.55 -18.74
C LYS A 94 -13.11 8.04 -18.79
N ASN A 95 -13.21 8.82 -17.72
CA ASN A 95 -13.17 10.28 -17.85
C ASN A 95 -12.25 10.99 -16.83
N ILE A 96 -11.28 11.74 -17.34
CA ILE A 96 -10.36 12.65 -16.61
C ILE A 96 -11.13 13.77 -15.84
N SER A 97 -12.46 13.83 -15.98
CA SER A 97 -13.33 14.79 -15.29
C SER A 97 -13.46 14.57 -13.78
N MET A 98 -13.09 13.40 -13.24
CA MET A 98 -13.16 13.10 -11.80
C MET A 98 -11.76 13.10 -11.17
N CYS A 99 -11.11 14.27 -11.15
CA CYS A 99 -10.02 14.49 -10.20
C CYS A 99 -10.63 14.50 -8.78
N ARG A 100 -10.12 13.67 -7.85
CA ARG A 100 -10.57 13.69 -6.44
C ARG A 100 -10.27 15.02 -5.75
N TYR A 101 -9.46 15.87 -6.38
CA TYR A 101 -9.17 17.23 -5.97
C TYR A 101 -9.89 18.23 -6.89
N ASP A 102 -10.38 19.32 -6.32
CA ASP A 102 -10.88 20.45 -7.10
C ASP A 102 -9.69 21.21 -7.70
N ILE A 103 -9.05 20.60 -8.70
CA ILE A 103 -7.91 21.19 -9.41
C ILE A 103 -8.41 22.31 -10.33
N PRO A 104 -7.68 23.44 -10.44
CA PRO A 104 -8.08 24.55 -11.29
C PRO A 104 -8.32 24.14 -12.74
N LEU A 105 -9.26 24.80 -13.40
CA LEU A 105 -9.61 24.51 -14.80
C LEU A 105 -8.40 24.72 -15.74
N SER A 106 -7.55 25.70 -15.43
CA SER A 106 -6.28 25.99 -16.11
C SER A 106 -5.34 24.78 -16.09
N LEU A 107 -5.15 24.14 -14.92
CA LEU A 107 -4.34 22.93 -14.75
C LEU A 107 -4.98 21.72 -15.46
N LYS A 108 -6.31 21.56 -15.40
CA LYS A 108 -7.02 20.53 -16.17
C LYS A 108 -6.77 20.65 -17.67
N LYS A 109 -6.79 21.88 -18.20
CA LYS A 109 -6.46 22.15 -19.61
C LYS A 109 -5.01 21.76 -19.90
N LEU A 110 -4.05 22.23 -19.09
CA LEU A 110 -2.63 21.91 -19.29
C LEU A 110 -2.37 20.40 -19.33
N ILE A 111 -2.98 19.62 -18.43
CA ILE A 111 -2.89 18.16 -18.44
C ILE A 111 -3.36 17.57 -19.78
N LYS A 112 -4.55 17.97 -20.25
CA LYS A 112 -5.11 17.46 -21.52
C LYS A 112 -4.24 17.80 -22.72
N TYR A 113 -3.69 19.01 -22.77
CA TYR A 113 -2.81 19.43 -23.85
C TYR A 113 -1.48 18.67 -23.81
N THR A 114 -0.86 18.54 -22.64
CA THR A 114 0.38 17.76 -22.48
C THR A 114 0.16 16.29 -22.83
N GLU A 115 -0.96 15.67 -22.40
CA GLU A 115 -1.33 14.31 -22.79
C GLU A 115 -1.45 14.17 -24.32
N LYS A 116 -2.16 15.09 -24.98
CA LYS A 116 -2.32 15.07 -26.44
C LYS A 116 -0.95 15.12 -27.15
N LYS A 117 -0.02 15.94 -26.66
CA LYS A 117 1.32 16.08 -27.26
C LYS A 117 2.20 14.86 -27.00
N LEU A 118 2.10 14.28 -25.81
CA LEU A 118 2.83 13.06 -25.45
C LEU A 118 2.40 11.91 -26.35
N LEU A 119 1.08 11.76 -26.55
CA LEU A 119 0.49 10.67 -27.34
C LEU A 119 0.55 10.87 -28.85
N SER A 120 0.88 12.07 -29.35
CA SER A 120 1.05 12.30 -30.80
C SER A 120 2.39 11.80 -31.32
N ASN A 121 3.36 11.51 -30.45
CA ASN A 121 4.64 10.94 -30.84
C ASN A 121 4.52 9.42 -31.03
N THR A 122 5.03 8.91 -32.14
CA THR A 122 5.05 7.47 -32.44
C THR A 122 5.96 6.69 -31.48
N ASN A 123 7.09 7.29 -31.10
CA ASN A 123 8.00 6.78 -30.08
C ASN A 123 7.89 7.64 -28.81
N ILE A 124 7.31 7.07 -27.75
CA ILE A 124 7.10 7.78 -26.51
C ILE A 124 8.39 7.76 -25.70
N ASP A 125 8.92 8.95 -25.40
CA ASP A 125 10.06 9.09 -24.52
C ASP A 125 9.69 8.69 -23.09
N PHE A 126 10.40 7.70 -22.55
CA PHE A 126 10.11 7.11 -21.24
C PHE A 126 10.28 8.11 -20.10
N TYR A 127 11.26 9.02 -20.21
CA TYR A 127 11.46 10.06 -19.20
C TYR A 127 10.24 10.98 -19.11
N ASN A 128 9.76 11.48 -20.24
CA ASN A 128 8.56 12.31 -20.32
C ASN A 128 7.32 11.60 -19.78
N LEU A 129 7.17 10.31 -20.10
CA LEU A 129 6.07 9.50 -19.58
C LEU A 129 6.13 9.41 -18.05
N CYS A 130 7.30 9.16 -17.45
CA CYS A 130 7.45 9.11 -15.99
C CYS A 130 7.06 10.43 -15.31
N TYR A 131 7.48 11.58 -15.85
CA TYR A 131 7.14 12.89 -15.29
C TYR A 131 5.65 13.24 -15.45
N PHE A 132 5.07 12.87 -16.59
CA PHE A 132 3.65 13.04 -16.83
C PHE A 132 2.82 12.17 -15.87
N MET A 133 3.18 10.88 -15.75
CA MET A 133 2.52 9.92 -14.86
C MET A 133 2.60 10.35 -13.40
N GLU A 134 3.74 10.87 -12.94
CA GLU A 134 3.87 11.40 -11.58
C GLU A 134 2.94 12.58 -11.36
N SER A 135 2.85 13.49 -12.32
CA SER A 135 1.97 14.67 -12.25
C SER A 135 0.52 14.28 -12.04
N ILE A 136 -0.02 13.37 -12.88
CA ILE A 136 -1.42 12.94 -12.77
C ILE A 136 -1.65 12.11 -11.49
N THR A 137 -0.65 11.36 -11.02
CA THR A 137 -0.73 10.58 -9.77
C THR A 137 -0.76 11.48 -8.54
N LEU A 138 0.07 12.54 -8.51
CA LEU A 138 0.03 13.58 -7.45
C LEU A 138 -1.35 14.22 -7.37
N LEU A 139 -1.96 14.49 -8.53
CA LEU A 139 -3.30 15.06 -8.64
C LEU A 139 -4.42 14.03 -8.48
N LYS A 140 -4.12 12.77 -8.17
CA LYS A 140 -5.11 11.70 -7.95
C LYS A 140 -6.04 11.50 -9.15
N ILE A 141 -5.48 11.59 -10.36
CA ILE A 141 -6.18 11.33 -11.62
C ILE A 141 -5.85 9.91 -12.07
N GLN A 142 -6.90 9.11 -12.30
CA GLN A 142 -6.76 7.76 -12.85
C GLN A 142 -7.08 7.77 -14.35
N ASN A 143 -6.22 7.16 -15.15
CA ASN A 143 -6.38 7.04 -16.61
C ASN A 143 -5.92 5.65 -17.06
N LYS A 144 -6.89 4.79 -17.41
CA LYS A 144 -6.63 3.40 -17.89
C LYS A 144 -5.66 3.35 -19.06
N LYS A 145 -5.83 4.23 -20.05
CA LYS A 145 -5.05 4.20 -21.29
C LYS A 145 -3.59 4.49 -20.99
N LEU A 146 -3.34 5.51 -20.16
CA LEU A 146 -2.00 5.86 -19.73
C LEU A 146 -1.38 4.82 -18.79
N TYR A 147 -2.19 4.19 -17.94
CA TYR A 147 -1.74 3.06 -17.14
C TYR A 147 -1.23 1.92 -18.02
N GLN A 148 -2.01 1.49 -19.03
CA GLN A 148 -1.58 0.43 -19.95
C GLN A 148 -0.34 0.83 -20.74
N LEU A 149 -0.27 2.09 -21.19
CA LEU A 149 0.89 2.61 -21.87
C LEU A 149 2.13 2.57 -20.97
N ALA A 150 2.01 3.00 -19.71
CA ALA A 150 3.10 2.98 -18.74
C ALA A 150 3.62 1.57 -18.46
N LEU A 151 2.74 0.56 -18.40
CA LEU A 151 3.14 -0.84 -18.30
C LEU A 151 3.96 -1.27 -19.51
N ASN A 152 3.45 -1.03 -20.72
CA ASN A 152 4.10 -1.44 -21.97
C ASN A 152 5.46 -0.77 -22.14
N GLU A 153 5.54 0.54 -21.94
CA GLU A 153 6.79 1.29 -22.10
C GLU A 153 7.81 0.94 -21.03
N THR A 154 7.37 0.64 -19.80
CA THR A 154 8.27 0.13 -18.75
C THR A 154 8.81 -1.24 -19.12
N LEU A 155 7.99 -2.15 -19.67
CA LEU A 155 8.45 -3.46 -20.16
C LEU A 155 9.44 -3.34 -21.32
N ASN A 156 9.19 -2.42 -22.24
CA ASN A 156 10.13 -2.11 -23.32
C ASN A 156 11.46 -1.60 -22.75
N ASN A 157 11.40 -0.69 -21.77
CA ASN A 157 12.58 -0.09 -21.13
C ASN A 157 13.46 -1.13 -20.44
N ILE A 158 12.87 -2.03 -19.62
CA ILE A 158 13.62 -3.05 -18.88
C ILE A 158 14.25 -4.12 -19.80
N ARG A 159 13.71 -4.31 -21.00
CA ARG A 159 14.25 -5.28 -21.99
C ARG A 159 15.44 -4.75 -22.77
N GLN A 160 15.53 -3.43 -22.94
CA GLN A 160 16.44 -2.80 -23.90
C GLN A 160 17.65 -2.10 -23.27
N LYS A 161 17.63 -1.80 -21.97
CA LYS A 161 18.62 -0.90 -21.34
C LYS A 161 19.58 -1.58 -20.37
N ILE A 162 20.81 -1.06 -20.36
CA ILE A 162 21.74 -1.16 -19.22
C ILE A 162 21.34 -0.06 -18.22
N TYR A 163 20.94 -0.45 -17.01
CA TYR A 163 20.44 0.50 -16.02
C TYR A 163 21.57 1.17 -15.25
N ASN A 164 21.63 2.50 -15.34
CA ASN A 164 22.42 3.33 -14.43
C ASN A 164 21.54 3.85 -13.28
N GLU A 165 22.10 4.69 -12.41
CA GLU A 165 21.38 5.28 -11.28
C GLU A 165 20.16 6.13 -11.72
N GLN A 166 20.29 6.89 -12.81
CA GLN A 166 19.22 7.75 -13.33
C GLN A 166 18.03 6.93 -13.85
N ASP A 167 18.30 5.88 -14.63
CA ASP A 167 17.26 4.96 -15.11
C ASP A 167 16.58 4.24 -13.94
N THR A 168 17.34 3.90 -12.90
CA THR A 168 16.79 3.30 -11.68
C THR A 168 15.85 4.27 -10.95
N LYS A 169 16.19 5.57 -10.83
CA LYS A 169 15.28 6.60 -10.28
C LYS A 169 13.98 6.73 -11.07
N LEU A 170 14.04 6.64 -12.40
CA LEU A 170 12.85 6.67 -13.25
C LEU A 170 11.98 5.43 -13.04
N LEU A 171 12.59 4.26 -12.88
CA LEU A 171 11.87 3.02 -12.56
C LEU A 171 11.11 3.16 -11.23
N GLY A 172 11.75 3.65 -10.17
CA GLY A 172 11.06 3.89 -8.90
C GLY A 172 9.86 4.83 -9.07
N LYS A 173 10.04 5.94 -9.79
CA LYS A 173 8.97 6.90 -10.08
C LYS A 173 7.78 6.26 -10.79
N ILE A 174 8.00 5.47 -11.86
CA ILE A 174 6.88 4.86 -12.59
C ILE A 174 6.19 3.79 -11.75
N LEU A 175 6.93 3.01 -10.95
CA LEU A 175 6.36 2.00 -10.05
C LEU A 175 5.45 2.63 -8.99
N TRP A 176 5.85 3.78 -8.42
CA TRP A 176 4.98 4.55 -7.54
C TRP A 176 3.70 5.03 -8.25
N CYS A 177 3.78 5.45 -9.50
CA CYS A 177 2.61 5.84 -10.28
C CYS A 177 1.67 4.65 -10.53
N LEU A 178 2.23 3.49 -10.88
CA LEU A 178 1.47 2.27 -11.14
C LEU A 178 0.83 1.71 -9.87
N SER A 179 1.46 1.89 -8.70
CA SER A 179 0.95 1.41 -7.42
C SER A 179 -0.42 2.03 -7.09
N TYR A 180 -0.65 3.28 -7.48
CA TYR A 180 -1.90 4.03 -7.26
C TYR A 180 -3.16 3.39 -7.89
N TYR A 181 -2.97 2.46 -8.83
CA TYR A 181 -4.07 1.75 -9.49
C TYR A 181 -4.49 0.47 -8.77
N HIS A 182 -3.72 -0.01 -7.79
CA HIS A 182 -4.03 -1.19 -6.98
C HIS A 182 -4.35 -2.46 -7.82
N LYS A 183 -3.69 -2.62 -8.96
CA LYS A 183 -3.99 -3.69 -9.93
C LYS A 183 -2.85 -4.71 -10.00
N THR A 184 -3.21 -5.98 -9.96
CA THR A 184 -2.29 -7.12 -10.11
C THR A 184 -2.03 -7.39 -11.59
N GLU A 185 -0.82 -7.05 -12.06
CA GLU A 185 -0.38 -7.31 -13.43
C GLU A 185 0.62 -8.48 -13.46
N PHE A 186 0.12 -9.70 -13.61
CA PHE A 186 0.94 -10.91 -13.49
C PHE A 186 2.17 -10.91 -14.42
N ILE A 187 1.96 -10.71 -15.72
CA ILE A 187 3.04 -10.76 -16.73
C ILE A 187 4.05 -9.62 -16.48
N PHE A 188 3.55 -8.42 -16.18
CA PHE A 188 4.39 -7.28 -15.89
C PHE A 188 5.25 -7.51 -14.65
N SER A 189 4.64 -7.91 -13.54
CA SER A 189 5.33 -8.15 -12.28
C SER A 189 6.35 -9.29 -12.40
N PHE A 190 6.05 -10.34 -13.17
CA PHE A 190 7.00 -11.41 -13.45
C PHE A 190 8.28 -10.88 -14.11
N TYR A 191 8.15 -10.16 -15.23
CA TYR A 191 9.31 -9.62 -15.93
C TYR A 191 10.05 -8.55 -15.12
N LEU A 192 9.31 -7.72 -14.36
CA LEU A 192 9.91 -6.73 -13.48
C LEU A 192 10.77 -7.37 -12.40
N ILE A 193 10.25 -8.38 -11.70
CA ILE A 193 11.00 -9.08 -10.64
C ILE A 193 12.24 -9.76 -11.23
N HIS A 194 12.07 -10.47 -12.35
CA HIS A 194 13.19 -11.13 -13.05
C HIS A 194 14.29 -10.13 -13.41
N PHE A 195 13.90 -9.00 -14.01
CA PHE A 195 14.80 -7.91 -14.35
C PHE A 195 15.51 -7.34 -13.12
N MET A 196 14.77 -7.06 -12.03
CA MET A 196 15.34 -6.49 -10.80
C MET A 196 16.32 -7.44 -10.11
N LEU A 197 16.05 -8.75 -10.13
CA LEU A 197 16.94 -9.77 -9.58
C LEU A 197 18.19 -9.95 -10.45
N GLN A 198 18.03 -10.13 -11.76
CA GLN A 198 19.16 -10.34 -12.68
C GLN A 198 20.13 -9.17 -12.72
N ASN A 199 19.59 -7.94 -12.74
CA ASN A 199 20.39 -6.72 -12.82
C ASN A 199 20.74 -6.15 -11.44
N MET A 200 20.37 -6.86 -10.36
CA MET A 200 20.64 -6.46 -8.98
C MET A 200 20.21 -5.01 -8.68
N ILE A 201 19.07 -4.56 -9.23
CA ILE A 201 18.60 -3.16 -9.16
C ILE A 201 18.50 -2.67 -7.71
N TYR A 202 18.15 -3.57 -6.80
CA TYR A 202 18.07 -3.31 -5.36
C TYR A 202 19.40 -2.93 -4.69
N LYS A 203 20.55 -3.09 -5.36
CA LYS A 203 21.85 -2.63 -4.85
C LYS A 203 22.06 -1.12 -5.01
N HIS A 204 21.30 -0.44 -5.86
CA HIS A 204 21.34 1.02 -5.96
C HIS A 204 20.63 1.64 -4.75
N ILE A 205 21.39 2.26 -3.85
CA ILE A 205 20.89 2.84 -2.59
C ILE A 205 20.13 4.13 -2.89
N ILE A 206 18.83 3.99 -3.17
CA ILE A 206 17.92 5.10 -3.46
C ILE A 206 16.65 4.88 -2.64
N PRO A 207 16.54 5.47 -1.43
CA PRO A 207 15.42 5.22 -0.51
C PRO A 207 14.04 5.42 -1.12
N GLU A 208 13.85 6.47 -1.94
CA GLU A 208 12.59 6.72 -2.65
C GLU A 208 12.20 5.56 -3.57
N ASN A 209 13.17 4.89 -4.18
CA ASN A 209 12.91 3.73 -5.02
C ASN A 209 12.52 2.53 -4.19
N PHE A 210 13.18 2.27 -3.05
CA PHE A 210 12.76 1.19 -2.16
C PHE A 210 11.33 1.38 -1.69
N ILE A 211 10.95 2.61 -1.29
CA ILE A 211 9.55 2.96 -0.96
C ILE A 211 8.63 2.62 -2.14
N SER A 212 8.97 3.09 -3.34
CA SER A 212 8.15 2.89 -4.54
C SER A 212 7.99 1.42 -4.92
N ILE A 213 9.06 0.63 -4.78
CA ILE A 213 9.08 -0.81 -5.04
C ILE A 213 8.15 -1.53 -4.05
N TYR A 214 8.30 -1.27 -2.74
CA TYR A 214 7.41 -1.85 -1.74
C TYR A 214 5.95 -1.45 -1.97
N LEU A 215 5.68 -0.17 -2.23
CA LEU A 215 4.33 0.31 -2.53
C LEU A 215 3.74 -0.41 -3.74
N TYR A 216 4.48 -0.52 -4.84
CA TYR A 216 4.02 -1.23 -6.04
C TYR A 216 3.66 -2.68 -5.75
N PHE A 217 4.57 -3.46 -5.16
CA PHE A 217 4.33 -4.89 -4.94
C PHE A 217 3.20 -5.14 -3.93
N ILE A 218 3.17 -4.38 -2.82
CA ILE A 218 2.11 -4.54 -1.81
C ILE A 218 0.74 -4.11 -2.38
N GLN A 219 0.66 -2.97 -3.08
CA GLN A 219 -0.60 -2.47 -3.63
C GLN A 219 -1.09 -3.28 -4.83
N SER A 220 -0.19 -3.85 -5.63
CA SER A 220 -0.52 -4.76 -6.73
C SER A 220 -0.77 -6.20 -6.27
N ARG A 221 -0.70 -6.49 -4.96
CA ARG A 221 -0.91 -7.83 -4.40
C ARG A 221 0.03 -8.89 -4.98
N VAL A 222 1.29 -8.53 -5.20
CA VAL A 222 2.35 -9.44 -5.64
C VAL A 222 3.45 -9.51 -4.60
N TYR A 223 3.94 -10.72 -4.33
CA TYR A 223 5.04 -10.95 -3.39
C TYR A 223 6.08 -11.88 -4.00
N ASN A 224 7.35 -11.52 -3.84
CA ASN A 224 8.50 -12.37 -4.12
C ASN A 224 9.43 -12.30 -2.90
N PRO A 225 9.56 -13.40 -2.12
CA PRO A 225 10.37 -13.44 -0.90
C PRO A 225 11.84 -13.09 -1.15
N ILE A 226 12.42 -13.58 -2.24
CA ILE A 226 13.85 -13.38 -2.57
C ILE A 226 14.15 -11.89 -2.79
N LEU A 227 13.34 -11.20 -3.60
CA LEU A 227 13.51 -9.79 -3.88
C LEU A 227 13.30 -8.94 -2.62
N PHE A 228 12.26 -9.23 -1.83
CA PHE A 228 12.02 -8.55 -0.57
C PHE A 228 13.19 -8.76 0.40
N HIS A 229 13.67 -10.00 0.53
CA HIS A 229 14.83 -10.33 1.35
C HIS A 229 16.06 -9.50 0.94
N ASN A 230 16.38 -9.51 -0.35
CA ASN A 230 17.53 -8.82 -0.90
C ASN A 230 17.45 -7.30 -0.70
N ILE A 231 16.28 -6.69 -0.89
CA ILE A 231 16.07 -5.26 -0.63
C ILE A 231 16.30 -4.94 0.85
N ALA A 232 15.70 -5.70 1.77
CA ALA A 232 15.90 -5.46 3.20
C ALA A 232 17.36 -5.65 3.63
N GLN A 233 18.07 -6.67 3.16
CA GLN A 233 19.49 -6.83 3.51
C GLN A 233 20.34 -5.63 3.06
N VAL A 234 20.08 -5.08 1.87
CA VAL A 234 20.75 -3.85 1.42
C VAL A 234 20.41 -2.69 2.34
N ILE A 235 19.13 -2.49 2.68
CA ILE A 235 18.73 -1.40 3.58
C ILE A 235 19.39 -1.53 4.96
N LEU A 236 19.25 -2.69 5.61
CA LEU A 236 19.77 -2.96 6.95
C LEU A 236 21.30 -2.80 7.04
N SER A 237 22.03 -3.04 5.94
CA SER A 237 23.49 -2.94 5.91
C SER A 237 24.02 -1.58 5.44
N LYS A 238 23.19 -0.76 4.77
CA LYS A 238 23.65 0.46 4.09
C LYS A 238 22.92 1.73 4.50
N ILE A 239 21.81 1.66 5.22
CA ILE A 239 21.01 2.83 5.61
C ILE A 239 20.81 2.80 7.11
N THR A 240 21.52 3.68 7.83
CA THR A 240 21.34 3.90 9.27
C THR A 240 21.27 5.40 9.60
N LEU A 241 20.47 5.75 10.59
CA LEU A 241 20.33 7.11 11.09
C LEU A 241 21.49 7.56 11.97
N ASN A 242 22.30 6.64 12.48
CA ASN A 242 23.54 7.00 13.17
C ASN A 242 24.43 7.88 12.29
N ASP A 243 24.46 7.65 10.98
CA ASP A 243 25.24 8.43 10.02
C ASP A 243 24.80 9.90 9.93
N TYR A 244 23.55 10.23 10.31
CA TYR A 244 23.05 11.62 10.32
C TYR A 244 23.45 12.36 11.60
N PHE A 245 23.47 11.66 12.73
CA PHE A 245 23.60 12.28 14.05
C PHE A 245 25.00 12.09 14.65
N THR A 246 25.86 11.25 14.08
CA THR A 246 27.26 11.10 14.49
C THR A 246 28.16 11.91 13.55
N HIS A 247 28.83 12.93 14.07
CA HIS A 247 29.77 13.77 13.32
C HIS A 247 31.10 13.06 13.04
N ASN A 248 31.07 11.97 12.28
CA ASN A 248 32.29 11.31 11.84
C ASN A 248 32.72 11.84 10.46
N LYS A 249 33.56 12.89 10.48
CA LYS A 249 34.03 13.64 9.29
C LYS A 249 34.67 12.77 8.20
N ASN A 250 35.11 11.56 8.52
CA ASN A 250 35.93 10.73 7.63
C ASN A 250 35.17 9.57 6.95
N LYS A 251 33.88 9.33 7.26
CA LYS A 251 33.25 8.04 6.88
C LYS A 251 31.93 8.12 6.09
N HIS A 252 31.22 9.27 5.99
CA HIS A 252 29.83 9.24 5.46
C HIS A 252 29.47 10.43 4.54
N ALA A 253 29.71 10.28 3.23
CA ALA A 253 29.23 11.22 2.20
C ALA A 253 27.93 10.78 1.51
N ASN A 254 27.52 9.51 1.60
CA ASN A 254 26.48 8.99 0.71
C ASN A 254 25.04 9.13 1.26
N ILE A 255 24.83 9.03 2.58
CA ILE A 255 23.47 9.04 3.15
C ILE A 255 23.06 10.43 3.64
N THR A 256 24.00 11.24 4.14
CA THR A 256 23.75 12.61 4.64
C THR A 256 23.16 13.56 3.60
N ASN A 257 23.29 13.24 2.31
CA ASN A 257 22.67 13.97 1.20
C ASN A 257 21.18 13.64 1.00
N ILE A 258 20.66 12.58 1.63
CA ILE A 258 19.25 12.20 1.58
C ILE A 258 18.52 12.94 2.70
N LYS A 259 17.24 13.28 2.48
CA LYS A 259 16.45 13.96 3.50
C LYS A 259 16.03 12.96 4.58
N LEU A 260 16.17 13.36 5.85
CA LEU A 260 15.78 12.54 7.01
C LEU A 260 14.34 12.02 6.92
N ASN A 261 13.41 12.84 6.43
CA ASN A 261 12.00 12.45 6.26
C ASN A 261 11.80 11.31 5.26
N VAL A 262 12.66 11.19 4.23
CA VAL A 262 12.61 10.07 3.28
C VAL A 262 13.06 8.78 3.95
N ILE A 263 14.10 8.83 4.78
CA ILE A 263 14.55 7.66 5.55
C ILE A 263 13.48 7.22 6.56
N SER A 264 12.85 8.17 7.25
CA SER A 264 11.71 7.88 8.15
C SER A 264 10.55 7.20 7.39
N GLU A 265 10.17 7.71 6.20
CA GLU A 265 9.13 7.08 5.37
C GLU A 265 9.55 5.71 4.85
N LEU A 266 10.84 5.48 4.56
CA LEU A 266 11.36 4.17 4.16
C LEU A 266 11.11 3.14 5.26
N TYR A 267 11.53 3.42 6.50
CA TYR A 267 11.30 2.49 7.61
C TYR A 267 9.82 2.29 7.89
N ALA A 268 9.01 3.35 7.77
CA ALA A 268 7.57 3.26 7.95
C ALA A 268 6.95 2.34 6.89
N THR A 269 7.39 2.49 5.63
CA THR A 269 6.97 1.65 4.50
C THR A 269 7.44 0.21 4.66
N MET A 270 8.65 -0.02 5.18
CA MET A 270 9.15 -1.37 5.48
C MET A 270 8.31 -2.05 6.55
N SER A 271 8.07 -1.41 7.70
CA SER A 271 7.20 -1.97 8.75
C SER A 271 5.83 -2.34 8.18
N TRP A 272 5.24 -1.46 7.37
CA TRP A 272 3.99 -1.75 6.71
C TRP A 272 4.08 -2.94 5.73
N ALA A 273 5.06 -2.95 4.83
CA ALA A 273 5.18 -3.98 3.80
C ALA A 273 5.41 -5.38 4.40
N TYR A 274 6.30 -5.50 5.39
CA TYR A 274 6.59 -6.77 6.05
C TYR A 274 5.43 -7.28 6.91
N ALA A 275 4.65 -6.39 7.51
CA ALA A 275 3.40 -6.79 8.18
C ALA A 275 2.37 -7.37 7.20
N PHE A 276 2.30 -6.83 5.97
CA PHE A 276 1.37 -7.32 4.95
C PHE A 276 1.73 -8.70 4.42
N VAL A 277 3.01 -8.98 4.20
CA VAL A 277 3.46 -10.26 3.63
C VAL A 277 3.71 -11.34 4.70
N TYR A 278 3.66 -10.98 5.98
CA TYR A 278 3.81 -11.93 7.07
C TYR A 278 2.72 -13.01 7.04
N ASN A 279 3.14 -14.26 7.14
CA ASN A 279 2.26 -15.42 7.21
C ASN A 279 2.90 -16.52 8.06
N GLU A 280 2.32 -16.81 9.23
CA GLU A 280 2.77 -17.84 10.18
C GLU A 280 2.61 -19.27 9.65
N THR A 281 1.73 -19.46 8.66
CA THR A 281 1.30 -20.78 8.17
C THR A 281 2.04 -21.27 6.94
N LEU A 282 3.06 -20.54 6.46
CA LEU A 282 3.99 -21.06 5.44
C LEU A 282 4.79 -22.21 6.07
N ASN A 283 4.26 -23.43 5.93
CA ASN A 283 4.88 -24.65 6.43
C ASN A 283 6.31 -24.77 5.89
N LYS A 284 7.22 -25.28 6.74
CA LYS A 284 8.60 -25.63 6.37
C LYS A 284 8.70 -26.44 5.06
N GLU A 285 7.66 -27.20 4.69
CA GLU A 285 7.58 -28.00 3.45
C GLU A 285 7.28 -27.18 2.18
N GLU A 286 6.49 -26.10 2.24
CA GLU A 286 6.33 -25.18 1.10
C GLU A 286 7.61 -24.35 0.89
N THR A 287 8.32 -24.06 1.98
CA THR A 287 9.70 -23.54 1.97
C THR A 287 10.71 -24.56 1.42
N TYR A 288 10.47 -25.86 1.60
CA TYR A 288 11.34 -26.94 1.13
C TYR A 288 11.23 -27.18 -0.38
N ILE A 289 10.06 -26.98 -0.98
CA ILE A 289 9.87 -27.03 -2.44
C ILE A 289 10.61 -25.88 -3.14
N LEU A 290 10.82 -24.75 -2.43
CA LEU A 290 11.59 -23.60 -2.95
C LEU A 290 13.09 -23.90 -3.12
N ASN A 291 13.64 -24.88 -2.39
CA ASN A 291 15.09 -25.10 -2.32
C ASN A 291 15.56 -26.44 -2.92
N LYS A 292 14.67 -27.37 -3.29
CA LYS A 292 15.10 -28.74 -3.67
C LYS A 292 15.49 -28.95 -5.15
N LYS A 293 15.49 -27.92 -6.01
CA LYS A 293 15.82 -28.06 -7.44
C LYS A 293 17.08 -27.36 -7.95
N GLU A 294 17.93 -26.82 -7.06
CA GLU A 294 19.30 -26.42 -7.41
C GLU A 294 20.33 -27.23 -6.61
N LYS A 295 20.27 -28.55 -6.77
CA LYS A 295 21.51 -29.30 -6.95
C LYS A 295 21.62 -29.56 -8.45
N ASN A 296 22.24 -28.64 -9.18
CA ASN A 296 23.23 -28.91 -10.23
C ASN A 296 23.55 -27.64 -11.02
N GLU A 297 24.86 -27.39 -11.10
CA GLU A 297 25.58 -26.56 -12.07
C GLU A 297 25.44 -25.04 -11.97
N VAL A 298 26.42 -24.47 -11.27
CA VAL A 298 27.01 -23.17 -11.60
C VAL A 298 27.30 -23.13 -13.11
N THR A 299 26.38 -22.58 -13.90
CA THR A 299 26.74 -22.09 -15.24
C THR A 299 27.57 -20.84 -15.04
N ASN A 300 28.89 -21.03 -15.02
CA ASN A 300 29.88 -19.98 -15.16
C ASN A 300 29.60 -19.19 -16.45
N TYR A 301 29.04 -17.99 -16.33
CA TYR A 301 29.18 -16.98 -17.37
C TYR A 301 30.59 -16.38 -17.26
N PRO A 302 31.43 -16.40 -18.30
CA PRO A 302 32.81 -15.96 -18.21
C PRO A 302 32.86 -14.43 -18.14
N LEU A 303 32.91 -13.90 -16.92
CA LEU A 303 33.34 -12.53 -16.67
C LEU A 303 34.89 -12.50 -16.72
N LYS A 304 35.44 -11.82 -17.73
CA LYS A 304 36.88 -11.55 -17.84
C LYS A 304 37.39 -10.88 -16.55
N LYS A 305 38.17 -11.62 -15.76
CA LYS A 305 38.92 -11.14 -14.61
C LYS A 305 39.87 -10.01 -15.00
N ARG A 306 39.77 -8.87 -14.32
CA ARG A 306 40.95 -8.04 -13.99
C ARG A 306 41.02 -7.96 -12.47
N GLU A 307 41.98 -8.69 -11.92
CA GLU A 307 42.31 -8.72 -10.50
C GLU A 307 43.12 -7.48 -10.11
N LYS A 308 42.71 -6.79 -9.05
CA LYS A 308 43.62 -6.13 -8.11
C LYS A 308 43.05 -6.29 -6.70
N LYS A 309 43.70 -7.15 -5.92
CA LYS A 309 43.49 -7.33 -4.46
C LYS A 309 43.91 -6.06 -3.74
N ILE A 310 43.07 -5.55 -2.84
CA ILE A 310 43.50 -4.70 -1.73
C ILE A 310 42.86 -5.30 -0.47
N SER A 311 43.70 -5.75 0.45
CA SER A 311 43.33 -6.25 1.78
C SER A 311 43.30 -5.09 2.78
N TYR A 312 42.25 -5.02 3.59
CA TYR A 312 42.24 -4.21 4.81
C TYR A 312 41.84 -5.09 5.99
N THR A 313 42.72 -5.14 6.99
CA THR A 313 42.47 -5.67 8.35
C THR A 313 42.00 -4.52 9.23
N GLU A 314 40.79 -4.60 9.79
CA GLU A 314 40.33 -3.69 10.86
C GLU A 314 40.32 -4.45 12.19
N ASN A 315 41.11 -3.96 13.15
CA ASN A 315 40.98 -4.28 14.57
C ASN A 315 39.79 -3.50 15.14
N ILE A 316 38.81 -4.20 15.70
CA ILE A 316 37.68 -3.60 16.43
C ILE A 316 37.82 -3.99 17.90
N ASN A 317 37.96 -2.99 18.79
CA ASN A 317 37.83 -3.16 20.23
C ASN A 317 36.40 -3.62 20.57
N GLU A 318 36.31 -4.81 21.15
CA GLU A 318 35.10 -5.42 21.69
C GLU A 318 34.76 -4.73 23.02
N ASP A 319 33.62 -4.04 23.13
CA ASP A 319 32.92 -3.84 24.43
C ASP A 319 31.47 -3.30 24.35
N HIS A 320 30.84 -3.18 23.17
CA HIS A 320 29.42 -2.76 23.06
C HIS A 320 28.56 -3.54 22.05
N ILE A 321 28.71 -4.88 22.02
CA ILE A 321 27.81 -5.76 21.25
C ILE A 321 27.02 -6.64 22.21
N LEU A 322 25.83 -6.17 22.61
CA LEU A 322 24.81 -7.08 23.11
C LEU A 322 24.22 -7.80 21.89
N PHE A 323 24.30 -9.14 21.90
CA PHE A 323 23.96 -10.13 20.86
C PHE A 323 25.10 -10.49 19.89
N LYS A 324 25.88 -11.52 20.27
CA LYS A 324 26.76 -12.30 19.37
C LYS A 324 25.97 -12.85 18.19
N THR A 325 26.12 -12.27 17.01
CA THR A 325 25.69 -12.89 15.75
C THR A 325 26.70 -13.96 15.37
N LYS A 326 26.35 -15.24 15.52
CA LYS A 326 27.03 -16.34 14.82
C LYS A 326 26.96 -16.05 13.31
N SER A 327 28.07 -16.21 12.58
CA SER A 327 28.03 -16.17 11.11
C SER A 327 27.24 -17.39 10.62
N TYR A 328 26.06 -17.16 10.09
CA TYR A 328 25.27 -18.21 9.45
C TYR A 328 25.48 -18.13 7.94
N ASN A 329 25.62 -19.30 7.30
CA ASN A 329 25.67 -19.41 5.85
C ASN A 329 24.35 -18.88 5.26
N ASP A 330 24.42 -18.20 4.11
CA ASP A 330 23.27 -17.57 3.45
C ASP A 330 22.10 -18.56 3.17
N ASP A 331 22.39 -19.86 3.11
CA ASP A 331 21.42 -20.94 2.90
C ASP A 331 20.49 -21.19 4.11
N ASP A 332 20.91 -20.86 5.34
CA ASP A 332 20.10 -21.06 6.56
C ASP A 332 19.00 -19.98 6.73
N ILE A 333 19.12 -18.87 5.98
CA ILE A 333 18.31 -17.66 6.21
C ILE A 333 16.89 -17.78 5.61
N MET A 334 16.71 -18.58 4.54
CA MET A 334 15.38 -18.83 3.96
C MET A 334 14.51 -19.79 4.79
N TYR A 335 15.08 -20.47 5.78
CA TYR A 335 14.36 -21.49 6.57
C TYR A 335 13.61 -20.94 7.79
N ASN A 336 13.79 -19.66 8.16
CA ASN A 336 13.12 -19.04 9.30
C ASN A 336 12.66 -17.61 8.97
N ASP A 337 11.59 -17.46 8.18
CA ASP A 337 10.97 -16.15 7.88
C ASP A 337 10.74 -15.31 9.16
N LEU A 338 10.43 -15.95 10.29
CA LEU A 338 10.28 -15.27 11.58
C LEU A 338 11.58 -14.60 12.08
N ASN A 339 12.75 -15.26 11.97
CA ASN A 339 14.02 -14.69 12.40
C ASN A 339 14.40 -13.47 11.54
N PHE A 340 14.13 -13.54 10.24
CA PHE A 340 14.40 -12.42 9.35
C PHE A 340 13.45 -11.23 9.61
N ILE A 341 12.17 -11.50 9.81
CA ILE A 341 11.18 -10.49 10.21
C ILE A 341 11.58 -9.86 11.56
N GLN A 342 11.99 -10.66 12.53
CA GLN A 342 12.49 -10.18 13.81
C GLN A 342 13.72 -9.27 13.64
N LYS A 343 14.67 -9.63 12.79
CA LYS A 343 15.84 -8.80 12.46
C LYS A 343 15.41 -7.43 11.90
N ILE A 344 14.45 -7.41 10.98
CA ILE A 344 13.92 -6.17 10.39
C ILE A 344 13.29 -5.27 11.46
N TYR A 345 12.36 -5.80 12.27
CA TYR A 345 11.69 -4.99 13.28
C TYR A 345 12.63 -4.55 14.41
N SER A 346 13.59 -5.39 14.79
CA SER A 346 14.62 -5.02 15.77
C SER A 346 15.48 -3.86 15.27
N TYR A 347 15.83 -3.88 13.98
CA TYR A 347 16.56 -2.78 13.34
C TYR A 347 15.73 -1.50 13.32
N ILE A 348 14.50 -1.55 12.82
CA ILE A 348 13.60 -0.39 12.76
C ILE A 348 13.38 0.19 14.17
N PHE A 349 13.24 -0.65 15.20
CA PHE A 349 13.11 -0.18 16.58
C PHE A 349 14.35 0.59 17.06
N ASN A 350 15.56 0.15 16.70
CA ASN A 350 16.79 0.90 17.00
C ASN A 350 16.80 2.27 16.32
N GLU A 351 16.39 2.32 15.06
CA GLU A 351 16.29 3.56 14.29
C GLU A 351 15.22 4.51 14.86
N ILE A 352 14.09 3.98 15.35
CA ILE A 352 13.05 4.73 16.06
C ILE A 352 13.61 5.37 17.34
N LYS A 353 14.38 4.63 18.14
CA LYS A 353 15.00 5.19 19.36
C LYS A 353 15.95 6.34 19.05
N ILE A 354 16.69 6.27 17.94
CA ILE A 354 17.58 7.36 17.48
C ILE A 354 16.74 8.59 17.11
N LEU A 355 15.65 8.42 16.35
CA LEU A 355 14.77 9.52 15.98
C LEU A 355 14.12 10.18 17.20
N GLU A 356 13.62 9.37 18.14
CA GLU A 356 12.97 9.86 19.36
C GLU A 356 13.94 10.67 20.21
N LYS A 357 15.16 10.17 20.42
CA LYS A 357 16.21 10.90 21.16
C LYS A 357 16.52 12.28 20.56
N ASN A 358 16.31 12.44 19.26
CA ASN A 358 16.56 13.68 18.53
C ASN A 358 15.26 14.46 18.21
N ASN A 359 14.12 14.15 18.83
CA ASN A 359 12.82 14.79 18.59
C ASN A 359 12.38 14.78 17.11
N ASN A 360 12.74 13.75 16.36
CA ASN A 360 12.48 13.62 14.92
C ASN A 360 11.61 12.39 14.58
N LEU A 361 11.06 11.70 15.59
CA LEU A 361 10.19 10.55 15.35
C LEU A 361 8.86 10.98 14.77
N SER A 362 8.58 10.55 13.54
CA SER A 362 7.26 10.78 12.93
C SER A 362 6.21 9.85 13.53
N PHE A 363 5.03 10.39 13.81
CA PHE A 363 3.89 9.61 14.29
C PHE A 363 3.57 8.44 13.34
N LEU A 364 3.64 8.67 12.03
CA LEU A 364 3.41 7.66 10.99
C LEU A 364 4.34 6.44 11.12
N LEU A 365 5.64 6.67 11.31
CA LEU A 365 6.60 5.59 11.50
C LEU A 365 6.27 4.80 12.77
N LEU A 366 6.05 5.50 13.89
CA LEU A 366 5.74 4.85 15.16
C LEU A 366 4.49 3.97 15.05
N VAL A 367 3.38 4.49 14.51
CA VAL A 367 2.14 3.71 14.42
C VAL A 367 2.25 2.52 13.47
N ARG A 368 2.96 2.66 12.33
CA ARG A 368 3.16 1.55 11.39
C ARG A 368 4.07 0.48 11.99
N PHE A 369 5.08 0.88 12.76
CA PHE A 369 5.94 -0.04 13.49
C PHE A 369 5.14 -0.82 14.55
N LEU A 370 4.40 -0.11 15.42
CA LEU A 370 3.58 -0.72 16.48
C LEU A 370 2.52 -1.67 15.91
N TRP A 371 1.86 -1.25 14.83
CA TRP A 371 0.94 -2.12 14.11
C TRP A 371 1.66 -3.35 13.54
N GLY A 372 2.80 -3.15 12.88
CA GLY A 372 3.58 -4.23 12.30
C GLY A 372 4.00 -5.31 13.30
N ILE A 373 4.56 -4.93 14.45
CA ILE A 373 4.93 -5.89 15.52
C ILE A 373 3.72 -6.60 16.13
N SER A 374 2.52 -6.01 16.04
CA SER A 374 1.28 -6.66 16.49
C SER A 374 0.87 -7.81 15.59
N LEU A 375 1.01 -7.58 14.27
CA LEU A 375 0.71 -8.58 13.25
C LEU A 375 1.72 -9.71 13.30
N THR A 376 3.00 -9.40 13.50
CA THR A 376 4.09 -10.39 13.51
C THR A 376 4.39 -10.98 14.89
N ASN A 377 3.59 -10.64 15.90
CA ASN A 377 3.75 -11.06 17.30
C ASN A 377 5.17 -10.81 17.88
N LEU A 378 5.73 -9.63 17.66
CA LEU A 378 7.06 -9.25 18.14
C LEU A 378 7.03 -8.24 19.29
N ILE A 379 5.91 -8.16 20.01
CA ILE A 379 5.79 -7.31 21.19
C ILE A 379 6.72 -7.84 22.28
N SER A 380 7.47 -6.95 22.92
CA SER A 380 8.43 -7.29 23.97
C SER A 380 8.50 -6.19 25.02
N GLU A 381 8.99 -6.52 26.21
CA GLU A 381 9.12 -5.59 27.34
C GLU A 381 9.93 -4.31 26.99
N PRO A 382 11.06 -4.36 26.27
CA PRO A 382 11.76 -3.14 25.85
C PRO A 382 10.92 -2.20 24.98
N ILE A 383 10.04 -2.76 24.14
CA ILE A 383 9.13 -1.97 23.31
C ILE A 383 8.04 -1.33 24.18
N ILE A 384 7.48 -2.08 25.13
CA ILE A 384 6.49 -1.55 26.06
C ILE A 384 7.09 -0.44 26.94
N ASN A 385 8.32 -0.62 27.42
CA ASN A 385 9.01 0.41 28.20
C ASN A 385 9.22 1.69 27.37
N PHE A 386 9.60 1.56 26.10
CA PHE A 386 9.68 2.71 25.19
C PHE A 386 8.32 3.41 25.02
N ILE A 387 7.25 2.63 24.81
CA ILE A 387 5.88 3.16 24.68
C ILE A 387 5.44 3.87 25.95
N ASN A 388 5.75 3.34 27.12
CA ASN A 388 5.36 3.94 28.39
C ASN A 388 6.03 5.29 28.64
N LEU A 389 7.23 5.50 28.08
CA LEU A 389 7.99 6.74 28.18
C LEU A 389 7.63 7.77 27.09
N TYR A 390 7.04 7.34 25.97
CA TYR A 390 6.65 8.22 24.88
C TYR A 390 5.56 9.21 25.33
N ASN A 391 5.67 10.48 24.94
CA ASN A 391 4.72 11.52 25.34
C ASN A 391 3.42 11.46 24.52
N TRP A 392 2.51 10.56 24.89
CA TRP A 392 1.22 10.39 24.22
C TRP A 392 0.30 11.61 24.33
N ASN A 393 0.53 12.51 25.28
CA ASN A 393 -0.31 13.71 25.46
C ASN A 393 -0.17 14.72 24.31
N ASP A 394 0.93 14.64 23.53
CA ASP A 394 1.14 15.51 22.37
C ASP A 394 0.37 15.04 21.13
N VAL A 395 -0.22 13.83 21.18
CA VAL A 395 -0.94 13.25 20.04
C VAL A 395 -2.37 13.80 19.99
N ASN A 396 -2.61 14.77 19.11
CA ASN A 396 -3.95 15.26 18.83
C ASN A 396 -4.76 14.27 17.96
N THR A 397 -5.56 13.40 18.58
CA THR A 397 -6.38 12.39 17.91
C THR A 397 -7.35 12.94 16.86
N LYS A 398 -7.76 14.22 16.95
CA LYS A 398 -8.69 14.83 15.99
C LYS A 398 -8.03 15.20 14.66
N GLU A 399 -6.71 15.40 14.65
CA GLU A 399 -5.93 15.77 13.47
C GLU A 399 -5.30 14.56 12.77
N GLN A 400 -5.27 13.41 13.44
CA GLN A 400 -4.69 12.18 12.89
C GLN A 400 -5.62 11.45 11.92
N ASN A 401 -5.01 10.73 10.99
CA ASN A 401 -5.72 9.85 10.06
C ASN A 401 -6.34 8.65 10.81
N ASP A 402 -7.61 8.36 10.53
CA ASP A 402 -8.38 7.26 11.11
C ASP A 402 -7.68 5.91 11.01
N MET A 403 -7.00 5.64 9.89
CA MET A 403 -6.24 4.40 9.70
C MET A 403 -5.08 4.29 10.68
N HIS A 404 -4.39 5.41 10.99
CA HIS A 404 -3.28 5.43 11.93
C HIS A 404 -3.76 5.24 13.37
N LEU A 405 -4.90 5.82 13.72
CA LEU A 405 -5.53 5.61 15.02
C LEU A 405 -6.02 4.17 15.19
N HIS A 406 -6.62 3.60 14.13
CA HIS A 406 -7.01 2.19 14.12
C HIS A 406 -5.80 1.26 14.23
N MET A 407 -4.67 1.59 13.60
CA MET A 407 -3.40 0.86 13.76
C MET A 407 -2.96 0.79 15.23
N LEU A 408 -2.95 1.93 15.94
CA LEU A 408 -2.66 1.96 17.38
C LEU A 408 -3.68 1.16 18.20
N PHE A 409 -4.96 1.28 17.88
CA PHE A 409 -6.01 0.55 18.57
C PHE A 409 -5.84 -0.97 18.42
N THR A 410 -5.51 -1.45 17.22
CA THR A 410 -5.24 -2.88 16.99
C THR A 410 -3.93 -3.36 17.64
N PHE A 411 -2.95 -2.48 17.83
CA PHE A 411 -1.77 -2.79 18.64
C PHE A 411 -2.16 -3.03 20.11
N TRP A 412 -3.01 -2.16 20.67
CA TRP A 412 -3.55 -2.41 22.01
C TRP A 412 -4.35 -3.72 22.09
N LEU A 413 -5.16 -4.05 21.07
CA LEU A 413 -5.89 -5.32 21.07
C LEU A 413 -4.94 -6.53 21.12
N ARG A 414 -3.79 -6.49 20.43
CA ARG A 414 -2.79 -7.56 20.55
C ARG A 414 -2.29 -7.72 21.98
N ILE A 415 -2.02 -6.61 22.67
CA ILE A 415 -1.60 -6.64 24.08
C ILE A 415 -2.71 -7.21 24.96
N LYS A 416 -3.93 -6.70 24.81
CA LYS A 416 -5.12 -7.15 25.56
C LYS A 416 -5.30 -8.67 25.50
N TYR A 417 -5.13 -9.28 24.32
CA TYR A 417 -5.46 -10.70 24.11
C TYR A 417 -4.29 -11.68 24.27
N ASP A 418 -3.04 -11.23 24.13
CA ASP A 418 -1.87 -12.12 24.05
C ASP A 418 -0.74 -11.73 25.03
N HIS A 419 -0.76 -10.50 25.55
CA HIS A 419 0.29 -9.96 26.43
C HIS A 419 -0.32 -9.20 27.61
N SER A 420 -1.36 -9.76 28.24
CA SER A 420 -2.11 -9.10 29.32
C SER A 420 -1.28 -8.82 30.58
N ASN A 421 -0.11 -9.45 30.69
CA ASN A 421 0.89 -9.21 31.73
C ASN A 421 1.73 -7.95 31.50
N LEU A 422 1.72 -7.37 30.29
CA LEU A 422 2.46 -6.15 29.99
C LEU A 422 1.65 -4.92 30.41
N HIS A 423 2.23 -4.09 31.26
CA HIS A 423 1.59 -2.88 31.76
C HIS A 423 1.85 -1.68 30.83
N LEU A 424 0.77 -1.04 30.38
CA LEU A 424 0.80 0.19 29.59
C LEU A 424 0.61 1.41 30.50
N SER A 425 1.26 2.53 30.16
CA SER A 425 1.17 3.77 30.90
C SER A 425 -0.25 4.37 30.87
N ASN A 426 -0.59 5.13 31.92
CA ASN A 426 -1.89 5.80 32.00
C ASN A 426 -2.12 6.75 30.82
N SER A 427 -1.08 7.44 30.34
CA SER A 427 -1.17 8.32 29.18
C SER A 427 -1.53 7.56 27.90
N PHE A 428 -0.94 6.38 27.67
CA PHE A 428 -1.30 5.54 26.53
C PHE A 428 -2.74 5.02 26.66
N ILE A 429 -3.16 4.59 27.86
CA ILE A 429 -4.52 4.09 28.10
C ILE A 429 -5.57 5.19 27.84
N GLN A 430 -5.32 6.41 28.31
CA GLN A 430 -6.17 7.58 28.04
C GLN A 430 -6.29 7.85 26.53
N LEU A 431 -5.17 7.91 25.82
CA LEU A 431 -5.16 8.09 24.36
C LEU A 431 -5.97 7.00 23.65
N LYS A 432 -5.79 5.74 24.05
CA LYS A 432 -6.54 4.61 23.51
C LYS A 432 -8.05 4.75 23.75
N ASP A 433 -8.47 5.19 24.92
CA ASP A 433 -9.89 5.43 25.22
C ASP A 433 -10.47 6.55 24.35
N GLU A 434 -9.72 7.64 24.14
CA GLU A 434 -10.10 8.70 23.21
C GLU A 434 -10.24 8.17 21.77
N ILE A 435 -9.28 7.38 21.30
CA ILE A 435 -9.32 6.73 19.98
C ILE A 435 -10.57 5.85 19.87
N PHE A 436 -10.85 5.02 20.87
CA PHE A 436 -12.00 4.13 20.87
C PHE A 436 -13.30 4.92 20.73
N LEU A 437 -13.51 5.96 21.54
CA LEU A 437 -14.70 6.80 21.48
C LEU A 437 -14.83 7.51 20.12
N LEU A 438 -13.71 8.00 19.59
CA LEU A 438 -13.68 8.68 18.29
C LEU A 438 -14.07 7.75 17.15
N LEU A 439 -13.46 6.55 17.08
CA LEU A 439 -13.74 5.55 16.06
C LEU A 439 -15.17 5.02 16.19
N GLN A 440 -15.64 4.72 17.41
CA GLN A 440 -17.01 4.27 17.65
C GLN A 440 -18.04 5.30 17.16
N LYS A 441 -17.84 6.60 17.45
CA LYS A 441 -18.72 7.67 16.99
C LYS A 441 -18.75 7.80 15.46
N ARG A 442 -17.61 7.57 14.80
CA ARG A 442 -17.50 7.62 13.34
C ARG A 442 -18.16 6.43 12.67
N GLU A 443 -17.99 5.22 13.21
CA GLU A 443 -18.66 4.02 12.71
C GLU A 443 -20.18 4.11 12.89
N PHE A 444 -20.67 4.64 14.01
CA PHE A 444 -22.11 4.91 14.18
C PHE A 444 -22.65 5.86 13.09
N LYS A 445 -21.92 6.93 12.76
CA LYS A 445 -22.31 7.85 11.67
C LYS A 445 -22.27 7.21 10.29
N ARG A 446 -21.33 6.29 10.04
CA ARG A 446 -21.25 5.52 8.78
C ARG A 446 -22.46 4.62 8.63
N ASN A 447 -22.83 3.90 9.68
CA ASN A 447 -24.00 3.02 9.68
C ASN A 447 -25.31 3.77 9.42
N MET A 448 -25.42 5.05 9.82
CA MET A 448 -26.59 5.88 9.50
C MET A 448 -26.64 6.39 8.06
N ASN A 449 -25.51 6.42 7.34
CA ASN A 449 -25.41 6.97 5.98
C ASN A 449 -25.13 5.88 4.94
N LYS A 450 -25.56 4.64 5.20
CA LYS A 450 -25.34 3.48 4.33
C LYS A 450 -25.98 3.67 2.95
N ASN A 451 -25.16 4.07 1.97
CA ASN A 451 -25.38 3.80 0.55
C ASN A 451 -24.61 2.50 0.24
N ASP A 452 -25.25 1.37 0.46
CA ASP A 452 -24.62 0.05 0.46
C ASP A 452 -24.34 -0.45 -0.96
N HIS A 453 -23.10 -0.26 -1.41
CA HIS A 453 -22.55 -1.04 -2.52
C HIS A 453 -21.96 -2.35 -1.96
N ILE A 454 -22.82 -3.30 -1.61
CA ILE A 454 -22.41 -4.67 -1.26
C ILE A 454 -21.88 -5.35 -2.54
N SER A 455 -20.75 -6.05 -2.43
CA SER A 455 -20.17 -6.74 -3.58
C SER A 455 -21.04 -7.92 -4.06
N ASP A 456 -21.04 -8.22 -5.36
CA ASP A 456 -21.77 -9.37 -5.90
C ASP A 456 -21.38 -10.70 -5.25
N PHE A 457 -20.12 -10.81 -4.80
CA PHE A 457 -19.63 -11.98 -4.07
C PHE A 457 -20.35 -12.12 -2.71
N HIS A 458 -20.49 -11.01 -1.98
CA HIS A 458 -21.23 -10.97 -0.73
C HIS A 458 -22.72 -11.24 -0.94
N VAL A 459 -23.34 -10.60 -1.94
CA VAL A 459 -24.76 -10.83 -2.27
C VAL A 459 -25.05 -12.31 -2.55
N GLN A 460 -24.17 -13.01 -3.27
CA GLN A 460 -24.36 -14.45 -3.54
C GLN A 460 -24.35 -15.30 -2.27
N ILE A 461 -23.51 -14.97 -1.29
CA ILE A 461 -23.48 -15.68 0.00
C ILE A 461 -24.76 -15.41 0.78
N CYS A 462 -25.21 -14.15 0.84
CA CYS A 462 -26.48 -13.77 1.46
C CYS A 462 -27.67 -14.55 0.89
N GLN A 463 -27.79 -14.61 -0.45
CA GLN A 463 -28.86 -15.37 -1.12
C GLN A 463 -28.87 -16.85 -0.72
N ILE A 464 -27.70 -17.46 -0.56
CA ILE A 464 -27.60 -18.85 -0.11
C ILE A 464 -28.04 -18.98 1.35
N LEU A 465 -27.74 -18.02 2.22
CA LEU A 465 -28.19 -18.04 3.61
C LEU A 465 -29.72 -17.86 3.71
N ASP A 466 -30.29 -16.95 2.90
CA ASP A 466 -31.73 -16.74 2.79
C ASP A 466 -32.46 -18.01 2.34
N ASP A 467 -31.95 -18.67 1.29
CA ASP A 467 -32.44 -19.96 0.79
C ASP A 467 -32.43 -21.06 1.86
N LEU A 468 -31.49 -20.99 2.81
CA LEU A 468 -31.32 -21.95 3.90
C LEU A 468 -32.08 -21.51 5.17
N ASN A 469 -32.81 -20.40 5.11
CA ASN A 469 -33.54 -19.79 6.23
C ASN A 469 -32.64 -19.51 7.45
N ILE A 470 -31.38 -19.14 7.20
CA ILE A 470 -30.41 -18.77 8.23
C ILE A 470 -30.46 -17.27 8.43
N ARG A 471 -30.72 -16.81 9.66
CA ARG A 471 -30.72 -15.39 9.99
C ARG A 471 -29.30 -14.83 10.17
N TYR A 472 -29.07 -13.63 9.67
CA TYR A 472 -27.77 -12.97 9.73
C TYR A 472 -27.87 -11.43 9.75
N HIS A 473 -26.75 -10.78 10.09
CA HIS A 473 -26.55 -9.33 9.93
C HIS A 473 -25.35 -9.04 9.04
N ASN A 474 -25.51 -8.15 8.06
CA ASN A 474 -24.43 -7.69 7.20
C ASN A 474 -23.60 -6.57 7.84
N GLU A 475 -22.29 -6.59 7.56
CA GLU A 475 -21.30 -5.58 7.97
C GLU A 475 -21.41 -5.22 9.46
N TYR A 476 -21.36 -6.25 10.30
CA TYR A 476 -21.47 -6.11 11.74
C TYR A 476 -20.16 -5.58 12.33
N ILE A 477 -20.24 -4.56 13.20
CA ILE A 477 -19.09 -4.06 13.95
C ILE A 477 -19.10 -4.67 15.37
N THR A 478 -17.99 -5.30 15.77
CA THR A 478 -17.85 -5.90 17.11
C THR A 478 -17.63 -4.84 18.20
N LYS A 479 -17.70 -5.26 19.47
CA LYS A 479 -17.37 -4.39 20.62
C LYS A 479 -15.93 -3.86 20.57
N ASP A 480 -15.03 -4.63 19.96
CA ASP A 480 -13.63 -4.26 19.74
C ASP A 480 -13.42 -3.59 18.37
N LEU A 481 -14.46 -2.97 17.80
CA LEU A 481 -14.42 -2.20 16.55
C LEU A 481 -13.89 -2.97 15.32
N LEU A 482 -13.94 -4.30 15.36
CA LEU A 482 -13.63 -5.12 14.19
C LEU A 482 -14.86 -5.24 13.31
N SER A 483 -14.70 -5.03 12.01
CA SER A 483 -15.77 -5.27 11.04
C SER A 483 -15.84 -6.76 10.71
N VAL A 484 -17.06 -7.30 10.66
CA VAL A 484 -17.39 -8.67 10.27
C VAL A 484 -18.35 -8.60 9.09
N ASP A 485 -18.05 -9.30 8.00
CA ASP A 485 -18.85 -9.17 6.77
C ASP A 485 -20.27 -9.70 6.96
N ILE A 486 -20.42 -10.87 7.58
CA ILE A 486 -21.73 -11.44 7.94
C ILE A 486 -21.66 -12.07 9.33
N LYS A 487 -22.49 -11.59 10.25
CA LYS A 487 -22.71 -12.22 11.57
C LYS A 487 -23.91 -13.16 11.49
N LEU A 488 -23.74 -14.43 11.86
CA LEU A 488 -24.87 -15.38 11.95
C LEU A 488 -25.59 -15.23 13.30
N GLU A 489 -26.92 -15.21 13.26
CA GLU A 489 -27.75 -15.23 14.48
C GLU A 489 -27.95 -16.68 14.97
N ARG A 490 -27.75 -16.92 16.27
CA ARG A 490 -28.06 -18.20 16.91
C ARG A 490 -28.94 -18.00 18.12
N LYS A 491 -29.97 -18.84 18.25
CA LYS A 491 -30.94 -18.78 19.35
C LYS A 491 -30.44 -19.39 20.66
N CYS A 492 -29.50 -20.35 20.61
CA CYS A 492 -29.16 -21.20 21.76
C CYS A 492 -27.65 -21.46 21.96
N CYS A 493 -26.76 -20.58 21.49
CA CYS A 493 -25.31 -20.76 21.64
C CYS A 493 -24.61 -19.44 21.98
N GLU A 494 -23.68 -19.49 22.93
CA GLU A 494 -22.79 -18.36 23.27
C GLU A 494 -21.70 -18.11 22.21
N GLN A 495 -21.38 -19.13 21.41
CA GLN A 495 -20.36 -19.02 20.36
C GLN A 495 -20.84 -18.12 19.22
N LYS A 496 -20.14 -17.00 19.04
CA LYS A 496 -20.40 -16.03 17.98
C LYS A 496 -19.85 -16.57 16.66
N LEU A 497 -20.62 -16.50 15.59
CA LEU A 497 -20.20 -16.99 14.27
C LEU A 497 -20.18 -15.86 13.25
N ALA A 498 -19.05 -15.77 12.56
CA ALA A 498 -18.79 -14.81 11.49
C ALA A 498 -18.55 -15.57 10.19
N ILE A 499 -19.08 -15.07 9.08
CA ILE A 499 -18.60 -15.41 7.74
C ILE A 499 -17.76 -14.23 7.26
N GLU A 500 -16.51 -14.51 6.90
CA GLU A 500 -15.55 -13.56 6.35
C GLU A 500 -15.36 -13.83 4.86
N ILE A 501 -15.59 -12.81 4.03
CA ILE A 501 -15.64 -12.89 2.57
C ILE A 501 -14.34 -12.30 2.02
N ASP A 502 -13.33 -13.17 1.91
CA ASP A 502 -11.99 -12.75 1.50
C ASP A 502 -11.90 -12.56 -0.02
N GLY A 503 -12.13 -11.32 -0.46
CA GLY A 503 -11.89 -10.89 -1.83
C GLY A 503 -10.41 -10.96 -2.26
N PRO A 504 -10.09 -10.64 -3.53
CA PRO A 504 -8.72 -10.70 -4.04
C PRO A 504 -7.72 -9.83 -3.26
N SER A 505 -8.18 -8.74 -2.65
CA SER A 505 -7.37 -7.84 -1.81
C SER A 505 -6.82 -8.49 -0.54
N HIS A 506 -7.36 -9.63 -0.11
CA HIS A 506 -6.97 -10.35 1.11
C HIS A 506 -5.82 -11.33 0.89
N HIS A 507 -5.29 -11.40 -0.33
CA HIS A 507 -4.28 -12.37 -0.72
C HIS A 507 -3.18 -11.72 -1.55
N PHE A 508 -2.01 -12.37 -1.56
CA PHE A 508 -0.87 -12.06 -2.42
C PHE A 508 -0.67 -13.18 -3.43
N LEU A 509 -0.44 -12.81 -4.68
CA LEU A 509 0.12 -13.70 -5.69
C LEU A 509 1.63 -13.86 -5.42
N VAL A 510 2.04 -15.07 -5.09
CA VAL A 510 3.44 -15.41 -4.83
C VAL A 510 4.11 -15.82 -6.13
N LEU A 511 5.18 -15.12 -6.51
CA LEU A 511 5.92 -15.37 -7.75
C LEU A 511 7.33 -15.87 -7.44
N ASN A 512 7.48 -17.16 -7.17
CA ASN A 512 8.79 -17.74 -6.82
C ASN A 512 9.41 -18.56 -7.97
N GLU A 513 8.58 -19.16 -8.82
CA GLU A 513 9.03 -19.99 -9.96
C GLU A 513 9.52 -19.13 -11.14
N MET A 514 10.62 -18.42 -10.96
CA MET A 514 11.19 -17.51 -11.97
C MET A 514 12.08 -18.21 -13.01
N GLN A 515 12.47 -19.47 -12.76
CA GLN A 515 13.33 -20.26 -13.66
C GLN A 515 12.59 -20.74 -14.92
N LYS A 516 11.26 -20.77 -14.91
CA LYS A 516 10.47 -21.07 -16.11
C LYS A 516 10.46 -19.82 -17.00
N ALA A 517 11.19 -19.86 -18.11
CA ALA A 517 11.29 -18.73 -19.05
C ALA A 517 9.93 -18.28 -19.63
N ASP A 518 8.92 -19.16 -19.60
CA ASP A 518 7.56 -18.88 -20.06
C ASP A 518 6.60 -18.64 -18.87
N PRO A 519 6.13 -17.39 -18.65
CA PRO A 519 5.17 -17.05 -17.61
C PRO A 519 3.86 -17.85 -17.67
N GLN A 520 3.48 -18.36 -18.84
CA GLN A 520 2.23 -19.12 -19.02
C GLN A 520 2.27 -20.48 -18.32
N ARG A 521 3.47 -21.01 -18.01
CA ARG A 521 3.67 -22.31 -17.37
C ARG A 521 3.81 -22.25 -15.85
N ILE A 522 3.67 -21.06 -15.28
CA ILE A 522 3.82 -20.83 -13.84
C ILE A 522 2.49 -21.08 -13.14
N LYS A 523 2.52 -21.95 -12.14
CA LYS A 523 1.36 -22.17 -11.27
C LYS A 523 1.20 -20.95 -10.37
N LYS A 524 0.01 -20.34 -10.40
CA LYS A 524 -0.32 -19.20 -9.53
C LYS A 524 -0.62 -19.71 -8.13
N THR A 525 0.21 -19.30 -7.18
CA THR A 525 0.04 -19.58 -5.76
C THR A 525 -0.40 -18.31 -5.04
N TYR A 526 -1.44 -18.41 -4.22
CA TYR A 526 -1.98 -17.29 -3.47
C TYR A 526 -1.83 -17.55 -1.97
N ILE A 527 -1.27 -16.58 -1.25
CA ILE A 527 -1.17 -16.63 0.21
C ILE A 527 -2.05 -15.54 0.81
N LYS A 528 -2.63 -15.79 1.98
CA LYS A 528 -3.38 -14.78 2.72
C LYS A 528 -2.44 -13.69 3.22
N CYS A 529 -2.85 -12.42 3.16
CA CYS A 529 -2.05 -11.33 3.69
C CYS A 529 -2.11 -11.28 5.23
N GLY A 530 -1.03 -10.81 5.85
CA GLY A 530 -0.89 -10.74 7.31
C GLY A 530 -1.99 -9.94 7.99
N THR A 531 -2.54 -8.92 7.33
CA THR A 531 -3.68 -8.14 7.85
C THR A 531 -4.95 -8.98 8.00
N THR A 532 -5.21 -9.87 7.05
CA THR A 532 -6.38 -10.77 7.08
C THR A 532 -6.17 -11.86 8.12
N ILE A 533 -4.96 -12.43 8.19
CA ILE A 533 -4.58 -13.39 9.24
C ILE A 533 -4.79 -12.77 10.62
N PHE A 534 -4.29 -11.55 10.83
CA PHE A 534 -4.38 -10.86 12.11
C PHE A 534 -5.82 -10.46 12.48
N LYS A 535 -6.63 -10.01 11.51
CA LYS A 535 -8.07 -9.78 11.72
C LYS A 535 -8.77 -11.05 12.22
N HIS A 536 -8.53 -12.18 11.53
CA HIS A 536 -9.10 -13.46 11.95
C HIS A 536 -8.63 -13.89 13.33
N TRP A 537 -7.34 -13.72 13.63
CA TRP A 537 -6.80 -14.00 14.95
C TRP A 537 -7.47 -13.15 16.04
N LEU A 538 -7.67 -11.85 15.81
CA LEU A 538 -8.35 -10.94 16.75
C LEU A 538 -9.82 -11.34 16.97
N LEU A 539 -10.53 -11.70 15.91
CA LEU A 539 -11.91 -12.19 15.99
C LEU A 539 -11.96 -13.51 16.80
N GLN A 540 -11.06 -14.46 16.53
CA GLN A 540 -10.98 -15.71 17.28
C GLN A 540 -10.70 -15.47 18.77
N LYS A 541 -9.74 -14.61 19.10
CA LYS A 541 -9.42 -14.25 20.49
C LYS A 541 -10.54 -13.50 21.21
N SER A 542 -11.41 -12.81 20.46
CA SER A 542 -12.63 -12.18 21.01
C SER A 542 -13.86 -13.10 21.05
N GLY A 543 -13.64 -14.42 20.86
CA GLY A 543 -14.64 -15.48 21.02
C GLY A 543 -15.48 -15.75 19.78
N TRP A 544 -15.02 -15.35 18.59
CA TRP A 544 -15.69 -15.66 17.33
C TRP A 544 -15.15 -16.93 16.70
N SER A 545 -16.05 -17.71 16.11
CA SER A 545 -15.70 -18.75 15.16
C SER A 545 -15.89 -18.19 13.74
N ILE A 546 -14.93 -18.45 12.86
CA ILE A 546 -14.84 -17.78 11.55
C ILE A 546 -14.97 -18.80 10.44
N ILE A 547 -16.05 -18.65 9.67
CA ILE A 547 -16.25 -19.33 8.40
C ILE A 547 -15.64 -18.44 7.31
N ASN A 548 -14.45 -18.79 6.87
CA ASN A 548 -13.77 -18.02 5.82
C ASN A 548 -14.19 -18.51 4.43
N VAL A 549 -14.63 -17.62 3.55
CA VAL A 549 -14.97 -17.93 2.14
C VAL A 549 -14.08 -17.09 1.24
N THR A 550 -13.14 -17.72 0.54
CA THR A 550 -12.19 -17.01 -0.31
C THR A 550 -12.70 -16.88 -1.74
N SER A 551 -12.43 -15.73 -2.36
CA SER A 551 -12.77 -15.49 -3.78
C SER A 551 -12.11 -16.49 -4.74
N PHE A 552 -10.92 -17.00 -4.41
CA PHE A 552 -10.20 -17.97 -5.25
C PHE A 552 -10.84 -19.36 -5.25
N GLU A 553 -11.38 -19.81 -4.11
CA GLU A 553 -12.20 -21.02 -4.03
C GLU A 553 -13.55 -20.78 -4.72
N TRP A 554 -14.19 -19.66 -4.40
CA TRP A 554 -15.52 -19.30 -4.89
C TRP A 554 -15.63 -19.20 -6.41
N ASN A 555 -14.61 -18.63 -7.06
CA ASN A 555 -14.60 -18.42 -8.50
C ASN A 555 -14.28 -19.69 -9.30
N LYS A 556 -13.85 -20.77 -8.65
CA LYS A 556 -13.57 -22.06 -9.30
C LYS A 556 -14.75 -23.01 -9.33
N ILE A 557 -15.79 -22.73 -8.54
CA ILE A 557 -16.95 -23.60 -8.37
C ILE A 557 -18.18 -23.02 -9.07
N ASN A 558 -19.01 -23.89 -9.63
CA ASN A 558 -20.24 -23.49 -10.32
C ASN A 558 -21.36 -23.11 -9.33
N LYS A 559 -22.52 -22.64 -9.85
CA LYS A 559 -23.63 -22.17 -9.02
C LYS A 559 -24.17 -23.24 -8.06
N ASP A 560 -24.31 -24.48 -8.51
CA ASP A 560 -24.85 -25.57 -7.71
C ASP A 560 -23.86 -26.04 -6.63
N GLU A 561 -22.57 -25.96 -6.93
CA GLU A 561 -21.48 -26.26 -5.99
C GLU A 561 -21.34 -25.20 -4.90
N LYS A 562 -21.61 -23.92 -5.20
CA LYS A 562 -21.55 -22.82 -4.21
C LYS A 562 -22.44 -23.06 -3.00
N LYS A 563 -23.70 -23.49 -3.23
CA LYS A 563 -24.63 -23.81 -2.13
C LYS A 563 -24.10 -24.97 -1.28
N LYS A 564 -23.64 -26.06 -1.92
CA LYS A 564 -23.04 -27.21 -1.22
C LYS A 564 -21.79 -26.82 -0.42
N HIS A 565 -20.96 -25.94 -0.98
CA HIS A 565 -19.76 -25.43 -0.34
C HIS A 565 -20.08 -24.65 0.95
N ILE A 566 -21.05 -23.75 0.91
CA ILE A 566 -21.51 -23.01 2.11
C ILE A 566 -22.11 -23.97 3.14
N ILE A 567 -22.98 -24.89 2.73
CA ILE A 567 -23.55 -25.92 3.64
C ILE A 567 -22.45 -26.71 4.34
N LYS A 568 -21.42 -27.14 3.59
CA LYS A 568 -20.28 -27.85 4.16
C LYS A 568 -19.57 -27.02 5.23
N LYS A 569 -19.21 -25.76 4.94
CA LYS A 569 -18.54 -24.90 5.92
C LYS A 569 -19.41 -24.60 7.14
N LEU A 570 -20.72 -24.42 6.96
CA LEU A 570 -21.68 -24.25 8.07
C LEU A 570 -21.72 -25.50 8.97
N LYS A 571 -21.76 -26.70 8.38
CA LYS A 571 -21.77 -27.97 9.13
C LYS A 571 -20.48 -28.21 9.91
N GLU A 572 -19.31 -27.85 9.34
CA GLU A 572 -18.01 -27.88 10.04
C GLU A 572 -18.01 -27.03 11.32
N HIS A 573 -18.92 -26.05 11.40
CA HIS A 573 -19.09 -25.14 12.54
C HIS A 573 -20.33 -25.48 13.38
N GLY A 574 -20.88 -26.69 13.24
CA GLY A 574 -21.99 -27.19 14.05
C GLY A 574 -23.34 -26.54 13.74
N ILE A 575 -23.50 -25.97 12.55
CA ILE A 575 -24.78 -25.41 12.08
C ILE A 575 -25.51 -26.51 11.30
N VAL A 576 -26.69 -26.87 11.79
CA VAL A 576 -27.60 -27.80 11.10
C VAL A 576 -28.40 -27.00 10.08
N VAL A 577 -28.34 -27.45 8.82
CA VAL A 577 -28.91 -26.81 7.64
C VAL A 577 -29.91 -27.72 6.98
#